data_AF-A0A0U2WP23-F1
#
_entry.id   AF-A0A0U2WP23-F1
#
_cell.length_a   1.000
_cell.length_b   1.000
_cell.length_c   1.000
_cell.angle_alpha   90.00
_cell.angle_beta   90.00
_cell.angle_gamma   90.00
#
_symmetry.space_group_name_H-M   'P 1'
#
loop_
_entity.id
_entity.type
_entity.pdbx_description
1 polymer ?
#
loop_
_entity_poly.entity_id
_entity_poly.type
_entity_poly.pdbx_seq_one_letter_code
_entity_poly.pdbx_strand_id
1 'polypeptide(L)'
;MKVLAFIASSLHEQSYALLNLFEVELKDKLEEMGVKVVDASADAPTVVDLIKEANPEEIVLVGVSLSRKEPGVYVYKPKPKEVRDYYELATLARATLTGYLDISALIDGIQVFAPELLEKMIVVECVPPCKDLKEKVLEVLKAS
;
A
#
# COMPACT_ATOMS: atom_id res chain seq x y z
N MET A 1 -0.71 17.50 0.15
CA MET A 1 0.48 16.68 0.55
C MET A 1 0.23 15.22 0.19
N LYS A 2 1.26 14.50 -0.27
CA LYS A 2 1.18 13.08 -0.64
C LYS A 2 1.75 12.17 0.45
N VAL A 3 1.14 10.99 0.59
CA VAL A 3 1.67 9.90 1.42
C VAL A 3 2.07 8.74 0.52
N LEU A 4 3.28 8.23 0.69
CA LEU A 4 3.68 6.93 0.18
C LEU A 4 3.63 5.94 1.34
N ALA A 5 2.71 4.98 1.26
CA ALA A 5 2.62 3.86 2.20
C ALA A 5 3.24 2.63 1.53
N PHE A 6 4.13 1.91 2.19
CA PHE A 6 4.68 0.66 1.65
C PHE A 6 4.51 -0.51 2.63
N ILE A 7 4.34 -1.73 2.11
CA ILE A 7 4.21 -2.93 2.94
C ILE A 7 5.43 -3.82 2.72
N ALA A 8 6.28 -3.92 3.74
CA ALA A 8 7.37 -4.89 3.81
C ALA A 8 6.91 -6.12 4.62
N SER A 9 6.72 -7.24 3.94
CA SER A 9 6.26 -8.49 4.54
C SER A 9 7.31 -9.59 4.42
N SER A 10 7.25 -10.57 5.33
CA SER A 10 8.12 -11.75 5.28
C SER A 10 7.81 -12.74 4.15
N LEU A 11 6.85 -12.40 3.27
CA LEU A 11 6.34 -13.29 2.24
C LEU A 11 7.34 -13.49 1.09
N HIS A 12 8.18 -12.48 0.79
CA HIS A 12 9.13 -12.53 -0.32
C HIS A 12 10.33 -11.60 -0.11
N GLU A 13 11.51 -11.95 -0.62
CA GLU A 13 12.74 -11.14 -0.49
C GLU A 13 12.58 -9.71 -1.06
N GLN A 14 11.87 -9.57 -2.18
CA GLN A 14 11.57 -8.26 -2.79
C GLN A 14 10.66 -7.39 -1.92
N SER A 15 9.92 -7.98 -0.99
CA SER A 15 9.08 -7.26 -0.03
C SER A 15 9.95 -6.59 1.04
N TYR A 16 10.97 -7.29 1.55
CA TYR A 16 11.99 -6.68 2.42
C TYR A 16 12.81 -5.60 1.73
N ALA A 17 13.06 -5.76 0.42
CA ALA A 17 13.77 -4.75 -0.35
C ALA A 17 13.04 -3.40 -0.40
N LEU A 18 11.70 -3.37 -0.17
CA LEU A 18 10.95 -2.11 -0.11
C LEU A 18 11.39 -1.21 1.05
N LEU A 19 11.72 -1.79 2.20
CA LEU A 19 12.19 -1.02 3.35
C LEU A 19 13.49 -0.29 3.01
N ASN A 20 14.47 -1.01 2.43
CA ASN A 20 15.71 -0.39 1.96
C ASN A 20 15.46 0.65 0.86
N LEU A 21 14.56 0.34 -0.09
CA LEU A 21 14.24 1.25 -1.18
C LEU A 21 13.67 2.58 -0.70
N PHE A 22 12.71 2.56 0.24
CA PHE A 22 11.98 3.76 0.65
C PHE A 22 12.57 4.48 1.85
N GLU A 23 13.16 3.77 2.80
CA GLU A 23 13.76 4.40 4.00
C GLU A 23 15.23 4.77 3.82
N VAL A 24 15.90 4.22 2.80
CA VAL A 24 17.32 4.47 2.56
C VAL A 24 17.54 5.08 1.17
N GLU A 25 17.24 4.35 0.10
CA GLU A 25 17.64 4.78 -1.25
C GLU A 25 16.86 5.98 -1.79
N LEU A 26 15.56 6.05 -1.49
CA LEU A 26 14.67 7.09 -2.00
C LEU A 26 14.33 8.16 -0.97
N LYS A 27 14.78 8.02 0.29
CA LYS A 27 14.36 8.88 1.40
C LYS A 27 14.52 10.37 1.09
N ASP A 28 15.74 10.81 0.81
CA ASP A 28 16.04 12.22 0.56
C ASP A 28 15.23 12.77 -0.61
N LYS A 29 15.09 11.96 -1.67
CA LYS A 29 14.32 12.34 -2.87
C LYS A 29 12.83 12.46 -2.58
N LEU A 30 12.27 11.58 -1.77
CA LEU A 30 10.85 11.62 -1.38
C LEU A 30 10.59 12.81 -0.45
N GLU A 31 11.53 13.11 0.46
CA GLU A 31 11.49 14.31 1.30
C GLU A 31 11.54 15.61 0.46
N GLU A 32 12.44 15.69 -0.52
CA GLU A 32 12.52 16.81 -1.48
C GLU A 32 11.22 16.99 -2.28
N MET A 33 10.53 15.89 -2.57
CA MET A 33 9.22 15.89 -3.24
C MET A 33 8.05 16.23 -2.30
N GLY A 34 8.30 16.43 -1.01
CA GLY A 34 7.26 16.67 0.01
C GLY A 34 6.34 15.46 0.22
N VAL A 35 6.85 14.25 -0.02
CA VAL A 35 6.13 12.98 0.16
C VAL A 35 6.44 12.43 1.55
N LYS A 36 5.41 12.25 2.37
CA LYS A 36 5.56 11.56 3.66
C LYS A 36 5.60 10.05 3.40
N VAL A 37 6.68 9.40 3.82
CA VAL A 37 6.81 7.94 3.75
C VAL A 37 6.24 7.31 5.02
N VAL A 38 5.44 6.26 4.87
CA VAL A 38 4.83 5.49 5.95
C VAL A 38 5.12 4.00 5.71
N ASP A 39 5.77 3.37 6.68
CA ASP A 39 5.80 1.91 6.75
C ASP A 39 4.42 1.41 7.18
N ALA A 40 3.75 0.71 6.25
CA ALA A 40 2.41 0.14 6.42
C ALA A 40 2.45 -1.36 6.76
N SER A 41 3.57 -1.85 7.29
CA SER A 41 3.76 -3.25 7.73
C SER A 41 3.11 -3.52 9.11
N ALA A 42 1.90 -3.01 9.34
CA ALA A 42 1.13 -3.13 10.57
C ALA A 42 -0.35 -3.43 10.27
N ASP A 43 -1.16 -3.73 11.29
CA ASP A 43 -2.59 -3.94 11.10
C ASP A 43 -3.28 -2.69 10.50
N ALA A 44 -4.38 -2.92 9.77
CA ALA A 44 -5.05 -1.84 9.04
C ALA A 44 -5.52 -0.67 9.90
N PRO A 45 -6.08 -0.85 11.12
CA PRO A 45 -6.38 0.25 12.03
C PRO A 45 -5.16 1.15 12.29
N THR A 46 -4.02 0.55 12.66
CA THR A 46 -2.77 1.29 12.90
C THR A 46 -2.34 2.08 11.67
N VAL A 47 -2.36 1.45 10.48
CA VAL A 47 -1.98 2.12 9.23
C VAL A 47 -2.95 3.25 8.87
N VAL A 48 -4.25 3.05 9.08
CA VAL A 48 -5.27 4.08 8.86
C VAL A 48 -5.01 5.30 9.72
N ASP A 49 -4.68 5.11 11.00
CA ASP A 49 -4.36 6.21 11.90
C ASP A 49 -3.13 6.99 11.43
N LEU A 50 -2.04 6.30 11.07
CA LEU A 50 -0.80 6.92 10.54
C LEU A 50 -1.05 7.72 9.26
N ILE A 51 -1.90 7.21 8.37
CA ILE A 51 -2.28 7.91 7.14
C ILE A 51 -3.16 9.12 7.48
N LYS A 52 -4.15 8.98 8.36
CA LYS A 52 -5.08 10.07 8.74
C LYS A 52 -4.38 11.22 9.45
N GLU A 53 -3.40 10.93 10.30
CA GLU A 53 -2.56 11.95 10.94
C GLU A 53 -1.83 12.84 9.93
N ALA A 54 -1.49 12.29 8.76
CA ALA A 54 -0.87 13.04 7.68
C ALA A 54 -1.89 13.88 6.88
N ASN A 55 -3.19 13.61 6.98
CA ASN A 55 -4.25 14.24 6.17
C ASN A 55 -3.88 14.37 4.67
N PRO A 56 -3.60 13.27 3.97
CA PRO A 56 -3.14 13.32 2.59
C PRO A 56 -4.26 13.74 1.61
N GLU A 57 -3.82 14.40 0.54
CA GLU A 57 -4.62 14.60 -0.67
C GLU A 57 -4.59 13.36 -1.55
N GLU A 58 -3.47 12.64 -1.55
CA GLU A 58 -3.25 11.42 -2.32
C GLU A 58 -2.39 10.42 -1.53
N ILE A 59 -2.70 9.14 -1.70
CA ILE A 59 -1.99 8.01 -1.11
C ILE A 59 -1.46 7.12 -2.23
N VAL A 60 -0.15 6.87 -2.25
CA VAL A 60 0.46 5.83 -3.08
C VAL A 60 0.78 4.63 -2.21
N LEU A 61 0.01 3.55 -2.36
CA LEU A 61 0.24 2.29 -1.65
C LEU A 61 1.13 1.37 -2.48
N VAL A 62 2.29 0.99 -1.96
CA VAL A 62 3.25 0.11 -2.62
C VAL A 62 3.34 -1.22 -1.87
N GLY A 63 3.36 -2.33 -2.60
CA GLY A 63 3.55 -3.62 -1.96
C GLY A 63 3.86 -4.73 -2.94
N VAL A 64 4.31 -5.85 -2.39
CA VAL A 64 4.60 -7.07 -3.15
C VAL A 64 3.45 -8.07 -2.96
N SER A 65 3.05 -8.69 -4.06
CA SER A 65 1.95 -9.64 -4.12
C SER A 65 2.42 -10.95 -4.75
N LEU A 66 2.13 -12.06 -4.07
CA LEU A 66 2.36 -13.41 -4.59
C LEU A 66 1.14 -13.96 -5.34
N SER A 67 0.28 -13.06 -5.84
CA SER A 67 -0.89 -13.44 -6.62
C SER A 67 -0.51 -14.24 -7.88
N ARG A 68 -1.46 -15.00 -8.44
CA ARG A 68 -1.28 -15.80 -9.67
C ARG A 68 -1.21 -14.96 -10.96
N LYS A 69 -0.95 -13.66 -10.85
CA LYS A 69 -0.75 -12.78 -12.01
C LYS A 69 0.60 -13.08 -12.67
N GLU A 70 0.78 -12.60 -13.89
CA GLU A 70 2.09 -12.60 -14.52
C GLU A 70 3.05 -11.67 -13.75
N PRO A 71 4.36 -11.96 -13.75
CA PRO A 71 5.33 -11.05 -13.15
C PRO A 71 5.31 -9.66 -13.78
N GLY A 72 5.41 -8.63 -12.94
CA GLY A 72 5.39 -7.23 -13.39
C GLY A 72 4.98 -6.23 -12.32
N VAL A 73 4.93 -4.96 -12.72
CA VAL A 73 4.46 -3.86 -11.86
C VAL A 73 3.11 -3.39 -12.38
N TYR A 74 2.12 -3.39 -11.50
CA TYR A 74 0.75 -3.01 -11.81
C TYR A 74 0.39 -1.72 -11.08
N VAL A 75 -0.20 -0.77 -11.80
CA VAL A 75 -0.71 0.48 -11.22
C VAL A 75 -2.21 0.54 -11.41
N TYR A 76 -2.95 0.73 -10.33
CA TYR A 76 -4.41 0.79 -10.38
C TYR A 76 -5.00 1.59 -9.21
N LYS A 77 -6.25 2.03 -9.36
CA LYS A 77 -7.04 2.53 -8.23
C LYS A 77 -7.80 1.36 -7.60
N PRO A 78 -7.72 1.16 -6.28
CA PRO A 78 -8.46 0.08 -5.63
C PRO A 78 -9.96 0.35 -5.78
N LYS A 79 -10.73 -0.70 -6.04
CA LYS A 79 -12.19 -0.61 -6.08
C LYS A 79 -12.75 -1.15 -4.77
N PRO A 80 -13.66 -0.42 -4.10
CA PRO A 80 -14.36 -0.96 -2.95
C PRO A 80 -15.09 -2.24 -3.34
N LYS A 81 -14.92 -3.30 -2.55
CA LYS A 81 -15.74 -4.50 -2.61
C LYS A 81 -17.13 -4.16 -2.10
N GLU A 82 -18.15 -4.67 -2.78
CA GLU A 82 -19.51 -4.65 -2.27
C GLU A 82 -19.57 -5.57 -1.03
N VAL A 83 -20.11 -5.06 0.08
CA VAL A 83 -20.25 -5.81 1.33
C VAL A 83 -21.74 -5.98 1.59
N ARG A 84 -22.20 -7.23 1.65
CA ARG A 84 -23.63 -7.57 1.72
C ARG A 84 -24.15 -7.63 3.14
N ASP A 85 -23.29 -7.99 4.09
CA ASP A 85 -23.65 -8.13 5.49
C ASP A 85 -22.46 -7.91 6.45
N TYR A 86 -22.76 -7.92 7.75
CA TYR A 86 -21.76 -7.74 8.80
C TYR A 86 -20.72 -8.87 8.87
N TYR A 87 -21.05 -10.07 8.40
CA TYR A 87 -20.13 -11.21 8.41
C TYR A 87 -19.05 -11.05 7.33
N GLU A 88 -19.44 -10.61 6.13
CA GLU A 88 -18.50 -10.24 5.07
C GLU A 88 -17.58 -9.10 5.53
N LEU A 89 -18.13 -8.06 6.18
CA LEU A 89 -17.34 -6.95 6.72
C LEU A 89 -16.31 -7.42 7.75
N ALA A 90 -16.73 -8.26 8.69
CA ALA A 90 -15.85 -8.83 9.71
C ALA A 90 -14.76 -9.73 9.09
N THR A 91 -15.08 -10.43 8.01
CA THR A 91 -14.12 -11.29 7.30
C THR A 91 -13.00 -10.47 6.66
N LEU A 92 -13.33 -9.33 6.04
CA LEU A 92 -12.35 -8.40 5.47
C LEU A 92 -11.43 -7.82 6.56
N ALA A 93 -12.01 -7.37 7.68
CA ALA A 93 -11.22 -6.85 8.81
C ALA A 93 -10.26 -7.92 9.37
N ARG A 94 -10.75 -9.16 9.52
CA ARG A 94 -9.98 -10.24 10.14
C ARG A 94 -8.68 -10.55 9.42
N ALA A 95 -8.66 -10.48 8.09
CA ALA A 95 -7.45 -10.76 7.31
C ALA A 95 -6.26 -9.91 7.78
N THR A 96 -6.50 -8.63 8.07
CA THR A 96 -5.46 -7.68 8.52
C THR A 96 -5.01 -7.88 9.96
N LEU A 97 -5.84 -8.50 10.80
CA LEU A 97 -5.58 -8.68 12.23
C LEU A 97 -4.80 -9.97 12.54
N THR A 98 -4.63 -10.85 11.55
CA THR A 98 -4.00 -12.17 11.72
C THR A 98 -2.48 -12.19 11.46
N GLY A 99 -1.84 -11.04 11.23
CA GLY A 99 -0.40 -10.93 10.99
C GLY A 99 0.08 -11.36 9.60
N TYR A 100 -0.79 -11.94 8.77
CA TYR A 100 -0.58 -12.14 7.33
C TYR A 100 -1.01 -10.88 6.58
N LEU A 101 -0.17 -9.86 6.59
CA LEU A 101 -0.43 -8.62 5.85
C LEU A 101 0.23 -8.65 4.48
N ASP A 102 -0.59 -8.77 3.45
CA ASP A 102 -0.21 -8.41 2.08
C ASP A 102 -0.98 -7.16 1.64
N ILE A 103 -0.66 -6.66 0.45
CA ILE A 103 -1.28 -5.46 -0.11
C ILE A 103 -2.80 -5.59 -0.27
N SER A 104 -3.30 -6.78 -0.56
CA SER A 104 -4.74 -7.01 -0.73
C SER A 104 -5.45 -7.01 0.62
N ALA A 105 -4.85 -7.65 1.63
CA ALA A 105 -5.36 -7.63 2.99
C ALA A 105 -5.41 -6.19 3.52
N LEU A 106 -4.36 -5.39 3.32
CA LEU A 106 -4.37 -4.00 3.78
C LEU A 106 -5.45 -3.17 3.08
N ILE A 107 -5.64 -3.31 1.75
CA ILE A 107 -6.71 -2.62 1.02
C ILE A 107 -8.09 -3.01 1.59
N ASP A 108 -8.31 -4.29 1.86
CA ASP A 108 -9.54 -4.79 2.47
C ASP A 108 -9.77 -4.20 3.87
N GLY A 109 -8.71 -4.11 4.68
CA GLY A 109 -8.80 -3.46 6.00
C GLY A 109 -9.09 -1.97 5.91
N ILE A 110 -8.42 -1.24 5.02
CA ILE A 110 -8.67 0.19 4.79
C ILE A 110 -10.13 0.40 4.35
N GLN A 111 -10.68 -0.47 3.51
CA GLN A 111 -12.09 -0.41 3.14
C GLN A 111 -13.02 -0.46 4.36
N VAL A 112 -12.69 -1.27 5.37
CA VAL A 112 -13.51 -1.41 6.57
C VAL A 112 -13.34 -0.21 7.49
N PHE A 113 -12.10 0.22 7.76
CA PHE A 113 -11.80 1.19 8.80
C PHE A 113 -11.80 2.66 8.33
N ALA A 114 -11.57 2.90 7.04
CA ALA A 114 -11.53 4.23 6.43
C ALA A 114 -11.76 4.16 4.91
N PRO A 115 -12.97 3.78 4.45
CA PRO A 115 -13.27 3.62 3.03
C PRO A 115 -13.01 4.88 2.20
N GLU A 116 -13.12 6.06 2.80
CA GLU A 116 -12.83 7.35 2.17
C GLU A 116 -11.38 7.48 1.69
N LEU A 117 -10.44 6.74 2.29
CA LEU A 117 -9.04 6.75 1.87
C LEU A 117 -8.82 6.01 0.53
N LEU A 118 -9.72 5.09 0.16
CA LEU A 118 -9.61 4.36 -1.12
C LEU A 118 -9.77 5.29 -2.33
N GLU A 119 -10.59 6.34 -2.21
CA GLU A 119 -10.80 7.30 -3.30
C GLU A 119 -9.55 8.13 -3.62
N LYS A 120 -8.70 8.31 -2.60
CA LYS A 120 -7.42 9.02 -2.68
C LYS A 120 -6.25 8.11 -3.04
N MET A 121 -6.49 6.81 -3.20
CA MET A 121 -5.43 5.82 -3.29
C MET A 121 -5.09 5.42 -4.73
N ILE A 122 -3.79 5.35 -5.00
CA ILE A 122 -3.21 4.67 -6.16
C ILE A 122 -2.35 3.53 -5.62
N VAL A 123 -2.56 2.33 -6.12
CA VAL A 123 -1.81 1.14 -5.74
C VAL A 123 -0.74 0.88 -6.80
N VAL A 124 0.49 0.66 -6.35
CA VAL A 124 1.62 0.14 -7.14
C VAL A 124 1.99 -1.24 -6.61
N GLU A 125 1.49 -2.27 -7.27
CA GLU A 125 1.66 -3.66 -6.87
C GLU A 125 2.78 -4.32 -7.69
N CYS A 126 3.77 -4.89 -7.03
CA CYS A 126 4.80 -5.72 -7.64
C CYS A 126 4.43 -7.20 -7.52
N VAL A 127 4.35 -7.89 -8.66
CA VAL A 127 4.30 -9.35 -8.74
C VAL A 127 5.67 -9.86 -9.15
N PRO A 128 6.44 -10.48 -8.23
CA PRO A 128 7.83 -10.86 -8.49
C PRO A 128 7.99 -11.84 -9.67
N PRO A 129 9.14 -11.76 -10.38
CA PRO A 129 10.17 -10.74 -10.27
C PRO A 129 9.80 -9.40 -10.92
N CYS A 130 10.02 -8.28 -10.22
CA CYS A 130 9.81 -6.92 -10.74
C CYS A 130 11.15 -6.20 -10.91
N LYS A 131 11.40 -5.58 -12.08
CA LYS A 131 12.62 -4.80 -12.34
C LYS A 131 12.42 -3.28 -12.32
N ASP A 132 11.18 -2.82 -12.50
CA ASP A 132 10.87 -1.41 -12.77
C ASP A 132 10.01 -0.75 -11.67
N LEU A 133 10.00 -1.31 -10.45
CA LEU A 133 9.13 -0.84 -9.37
C LEU A 133 9.49 0.59 -8.94
N LYS A 134 10.78 0.87 -8.82
CA LYS A 134 11.32 2.18 -8.41
C LYS A 134 10.90 3.27 -9.40
N GLU A 135 11.10 3.02 -10.68
CA GLU A 135 10.74 3.92 -11.77
C GLU A 135 9.24 4.18 -11.79
N LYS A 136 8.42 3.13 -11.65
CA LYS A 136 6.97 3.25 -11.68
C LYS A 136 6.41 4.03 -10.49
N VAL A 137 6.94 3.82 -9.30
CA VAL A 137 6.55 4.60 -8.10
C VAL A 137 6.86 6.08 -8.30
N LEU A 138 8.06 6.40 -8.80
CA LEU A 138 8.44 7.78 -9.07
C LEU A 138 7.62 8.43 -10.20
N GLU A 139 7.20 7.66 -11.20
CA GLU A 139 6.29 8.11 -12.25
C GLU A 139 4.92 8.48 -11.66
N VAL A 140 4.33 7.61 -10.84
CA VAL A 140 3.04 7.86 -10.17
C VAL A 140 3.12 9.09 -9.28
N LEU A 141 4.17 9.21 -8.46
CA LEU A 141 4.35 10.36 -7.58
C LEU A 141 4.53 11.69 -8.30
N LYS A 142 4.92 11.69 -9.58
CA LYS A 142 5.07 12.90 -10.42
C LYS A 142 3.85 13.24 -11.26
N ALA A 143 3.05 12.25 -11.63
CA ALA A 143 1.91 12.41 -12.53
C ALA A 143 0.68 12.99 -11.82
N SER A 144 0.60 12.76 -10.51
CA SER A 144 -0.41 13.31 -9.62
C SER A 144 -0.03 14.68 -9.04
#